data_AF-A0ABD0QAD7-F1
#
_entry.id   AF-A0ABD0QAD7-F1
#
_cell.length_a   1.000
_cell.length_b   1.000
_cell.length_c   1.000
_cell.angle_alpha   90.00
_cell.angle_beta   90.00
_cell.angle_gamma   90.00
#
_symmetry.space_group_name_H-M   'P 1'
#
loop_
_entity.id
_entity.type
_entity.pdbx_description
1 polymer ?
#
loop_
_entity_poly.entity_id
_entity_poly.type
_entity_poly.pdbx_seq_one_letter_code
_entity_poly.pdbx_strand_id
1 'polypeptide(L)' 'KKSGKLKTGYKREFVNVNCDIDFEGPVVHSAAVLGYEGWLVGYQMAFDTAKSKLVQNNFALGYKDGDFQLHTNV' A
#
# COMPACT_ATOMS: atom_id res chain seq x y z
N LYS A 1 26.47 4.96 -6.64
CA LYS A 1 25.14 4.90 -5.99
C LYS A 1 24.31 3.84 -6.72
N LYS A 2 24.15 2.65 -6.15
CA LYS A 2 23.24 1.62 -6.69
C LYS A 2 21.87 1.88 -6.07
N SER A 3 21.03 2.63 -6.78
CA SER A 3 19.62 2.73 -6.43
C SER A 3 18.94 1.48 -6.97
N GLY A 4 18.53 0.59 -6.07
CA GLY A 4 17.69 -0.55 -6.38
C GLY A 4 16.34 -0.31 -5.73
N LYS A 5 15.26 -0.51 -6.49
CA LYS A 5 13.91 -0.64 -5.94
C LYS A 5 13.41 -1.99 -6.38
N LEU A 6 13.11 -2.87 -5.43
CA LEU A 6 12.47 -4.15 -5.71
C LEU A 6 10.98 -3.97 -5.43
N LYS A 7 10.14 -4.13 -6.45
CA LYS A 7 8.69 -4.03 -6.34
C LYS A 7 8.05 -5.38 -6.60
N THR A 8 7.24 -5.84 -5.67
CA THR A 8 6.50 -7.10 -5.77
C THR A 8 5.03 -6.81 -5.56
N GLY A 9 4.22 -7.02 -6.60
CA GLY A 9 2.78 -6.81 -6.55
C GLY A 9 2.04 -8.08 -6.89
N TYR A 10 1.03 -8.42 -6.10
CA TYR A 10 0.07 -9.49 -6.35
C TYR A 10 -1.33 -8.89 -6.43
N LYS A 11 -1.92 -8.92 -7.62
CA LYS A 11 -3.26 -8.41 -7.89
C LYS A 11 -4.19 -9.54 -8.33
N ARG A 12 -5.37 -9.57 -7.73
CA ARG A 12 -6.50 -10.45 -8.01
C ARG A 12 -7.78 -9.61 -8.07
N GLU A 13 -8.90 -10.21 -8.48
CA GLU A 13 -10.19 -9.50 -8.66
C GLU A 13 -10.62 -8.66 -7.45
N PHE A 14 -10.33 -9.14 -6.24
CA PHE A 14 -10.78 -8.53 -4.98
C PHE A 14 -9.63 -8.20 -4.03
N VAL A 15 -8.38 -8.44 -4.42
CA VAL A 15 -7.21 -8.34 -3.54
C VAL A 15 -6.03 -7.77 -4.30
N ASN A 16 -5.39 -6.76 -3.75
CA ASN A 16 -4.18 -6.17 -4.31
C ASN A 16 -3.16 -5.96 -3.19
N VAL A 17 -2.11 -6.75 -3.17
CA VAL A 17 -1.03 -6.66 -2.19
C VAL A 17 0.23 -6.22 -2.93
N ASN A 18 0.92 -5.23 -2.40
CA ASN A 18 2.16 -4.69 -2.95
C ASN A 18 3.19 -4.61 -1.84
N CYS A 19 4.44 -4.91 -2.18
CA CYS A 19 5.58 -4.82 -1.29
C CYS A 19 6.74 -4.25 -2.10
N ASP A 20 7.17 -3.04 -1.74
CA ASP A 20 8.29 -2.35 -2.36
C ASP A 20 9.43 -2.23 -1.35
N ILE A 21 10.64 -2.60 -1.76
CA ILE A 21 11.86 -2.50 -0.95
C ILE A 21 12.80 -1.55 -1.66
N ASP A 22 13.06 -0.41 -1.03
CA ASP A 22 14.05 0.57 -1.47
C ASP A 22 15.40 0.26 -0.81
N PHE A 23 16.48 0.19 -1.59
CA PHE A 23 17.82 -0.14 -1.07
C PHE A 23 18.70 1.10 -0.74
N GLU A 24 18.28 2.32 -1.10
CA GLU A 24 19.05 3.55 -0.83
C GLU A 24 18.91 4.08 0.61
N GLY A 25 17.72 3.91 1.19
CA GLY A 25 17.51 3.81 2.62
C GLY A 25 16.63 2.57 2.74
N PRO A 26 17.00 1.54 3.52
CA PRO A 26 16.32 0.25 3.54
C PRO A 26 14.89 0.40 4.10
N VAL A 27 14.01 0.94 3.27
CA VAL A 27 12.61 1.23 3.58
C VAL A 27 11.79 0.14 2.92
N VAL A 28 11.02 -0.55 3.75
CA VAL A 28 10.06 -1.55 3.33
C VAL A 28 8.70 -0.88 3.28
N HIS A 29 8.15 -0.73 2.10
CA HIS A 29 6.79 -0.30 1.86
C HIS A 29 5.93 -1.54 1.62
N SER A 30 4.78 -1.61 2.27
CA SER A 30 3.80 -2.67 2.04
C SER A 30 2.43 -2.04 1.94
N ALA A 31 1.65 -2.42 0.95
CA ALA A 31 0.28 -1.98 0.78
C ALA A 31 -0.60 -3.20 0.53
N ALA A 32 -1.77 -3.25 1.13
CA ALA A 32 -2.76 -4.30 0.92
C ALA A 32 -4.12 -3.62 0.74
N VAL A 33 -4.79 -3.91 -0.37
CA VAL A 33 -6.10 -3.39 -0.70
C VAL A 33 -7.02 -4.57 -0.96
N LEU A 34 -8.13 -4.62 -0.26
CA LEU A 34 -9.20 -5.59 -0.42
C LEU A 34 -10.41 -4.87 -0.98
N GLY A 35 -11.10 -5.48 -1.94
CA GLY A 35 -12.30 -4.95 -2.55
C GLY A 35 -13.40 -6.00 -2.55
N TYR A 36 -14.59 -5.68 -2.06
CA TYR A 36 -15.73 -6.61 -2.08
C TYR A 36 -17.05 -5.83 -2.16
N GLU A 37 -17.93 -6.21 -3.09
CA GLU A 37 -19.25 -5.58 -3.31
C GLU A 37 -19.22 -4.04 -3.26
N GLY A 38 -18.27 -3.42 -3.97
CA GLY A 38 -18.09 -1.98 -4.04
C GLY A 38 -17.26 -1.36 -2.91
N TRP A 39 -17.15 -2.00 -1.75
CA TRP A 39 -16.26 -1.54 -0.68
C TRP A 39 -14.80 -1.84 -1.02
N LEU A 40 -13.91 -0.90 -0.74
CA LEU A 40 -12.46 -0.98 -0.92
C LEU A 40 -11.81 -0.63 0.42
N VAL A 41 -11.07 -1.55 1.03
CA VAL A 41 -10.30 -1.30 2.24
C VAL A 41 -8.83 -1.47 1.89
N GLY A 42 -8.09 -0.37 1.92
CA GLY A 42 -6.65 -0.33 1.75
C GLY A 42 -5.93 -0.04 3.05
N TYR A 43 -4.78 -0.64 3.21
CA TYR A 43 -3.82 -0.30 4.25
C TYR A 43 -2.44 -0.22 3.61
N GLN A 44 -1.72 0.85 3.90
CA GLN A 44 -0.36 1.06 3.45
C GLN A 44 0.53 1.37 4.66
N MET A 45 1.63 0.65 4.77
CA MET A 45 2.66 0.85 5.77
C MET A 45 4.01 1.07 5.09
N ALA A 46 4.85 1.90 5.69
CA ALA A 46 6.25 2.05 5.29
C ALA A 46 7.13 2.05 6.54
N PHE A 47 8.14 1.20 6.55
CA PHE A 47 9.07 1.03 7.66
C PHE A 47 10.49 1.25 7.20
N ASP A 48 11.16 2.26 7.77
CA ASP A 48 12.58 2.52 7.55
C ASP A 48 13.38 1.66 8.52
N THR A 49 14.01 0.61 8.00
CA THR A 49 14.83 -0.32 8.79
C THR A 49 16.17 0.30 9.20
N ALA A 50 16.65 1.35 8.53
CA ALA A 50 17.87 2.04 8.94
C ALA A 50 17.64 2.90 10.19
N LYS A 51 16.43 3.45 10.35
CA LYS A 51 16.05 4.23 11.54
C LYS A 51 15.16 3.46 12.52
N SER A 52 14.81 2.22 12.18
CA SER A 52 13.84 1.39 12.91
C SER A 52 12.54 2.15 13.21
N LYS A 53 12.05 2.95 12.25
CA LYS A 53 10.90 3.83 12.44
C LYS A 53 9.83 3.56 11.39
N LEU A 54 8.58 3.54 11.83
CA LEU A 54 7.41 3.65 10.95
C LEU A 54 7.40 5.03 10.30
N VAL A 55 7.60 5.07 8.98
CA VAL A 55 7.64 6.30 8.18
C VAL A 55 6.24 6.66 7.70
N GLN A 56 5.43 5.66 7.33
CA GLN A 56 4.04 5.85 6.95
C GLN A 56 3.16 4.75 7.50
N ASN A 57 1.98 5.16 7.93
CA ASN A 57 0.88 4.29 8.27
C ASN A 57 -0.36 4.98 7.72
N ASN A 58 -1.03 4.31 6.79
CA ASN A 58 -2.06 4.93 5.99
C ASN A 58 -3.20 3.95 5.83
N PHE A 59 -4.41 4.38 6.14
CA PHE A 59 -5.61 3.61 5.97
C PHE A 59 -6.47 4.26 4.89
N ALA A 60 -6.78 3.49 3.85
CA ALA A 60 -7.71 3.87 2.82
C ALA A 60 -9.01 3.11 3.04
N LEU A 61 -10.13 3.82 3.16
CA LEU A 61 -11.46 3.24 3.01
C LEU A 61 -12.10 3.90 1.81
N GLY A 62 -12.58 3.09 0.90
CA GLY A 62 -13.31 3.53 -0.27
C GLY A 62 -14.60 2.76 -0.43
N TYR A 63 -15.56 3.42 -1.02
CA TYR A 63 -16.80 2.79 -1.47
C TYR A 63 -16.99 3.19 -2.93
N LYS A 64 -17.21 2.19 -3.77
CA LYS A 64 -17.39 2.28 -5.20
C LYS A 64 -18.70 1.58 -5.57
N ASP A 65 -19.75 2.37 -5.68
CA ASP A 65 -21.05 1.96 -6.17
C ASP A 65 -21.45 2.89 -7.32
N GLY A 66 -21.72 2.32 -8.50
CA GLY A 66 -21.97 3.07 -9.72
C GLY A 66 -20.83 4.04 -10.09
N ASP A 67 -21.13 5.34 -10.10
CA ASP A 67 -20.25 6.45 -10.53
C ASP A 67 -19.53 7.15 -9.36
N PHE A 68 -19.80 6.76 -8.10
CA PHE A 68 -19.21 7.41 -6.94
C PHE A 68 -18.02 6.61 -6.41
N GLN A 69 -16.84 7.23 -6.36
CA GLN A 69 -15.69 6.75 -5.60
C GLN A 69 -15.43 7.70 -4.44
N LEU A 70 -15.83 7.31 -3.24
CA LEU A 70 -15.36 7.99 -2.04
C LEU A 70 -13.96 7.42 -1.73
N HIS A 71 -12.94 8.26 -1.60
CA HIS A 71 -11.61 7.85 -1.12
C HIS A 71 -11.36 8.59 0.20
N THR A 72 -11.46 7.87 1.31
CA THR A 72 -11.06 8.38 2.62
C THR A 72 -9.68 7.83 2.92
N ASN A 73 -8.71 8.73 3.08
CA ASN A 73 -7.32 8.40 3.39
C ASN A 73 -6.98 9.04 4.74
N VAL A 74 -6.50 8.25 5.71
CA VAL A 74 -6.01 8.71 7.03
C VAL A 74 -4.58 8.29 7.23
#